data_AF-A0A1C6AIL7-F1
#
_entry.id   AF-A0A1C6AIL7-F1
#
_cell.length_a   1.000
_cell.length_b   1.000
_cell.length_c   1.000
_cell.angle_alpha   90.00
_cell.angle_beta   90.00
_cell.angle_gamma   90.00
#
_symmetry.space_group_name_H-M   'P 1'
#
loop_
_entity.id
_entity.type
_entity.pdbx_description
1 polymer ?
#
loop_
_entity_poly.entity_id
_entity_poly.type
_entity_poly.pdbx_seq_one_letter_code
_entity_poly.pdbx_strand_id
1 'polypeptide(L)' 'MSFTKTFPINTGTFVIVQVGNTKRLGTVVCYQCVTEEDEEDMVMVSGYKESWCGEYLLSEVKIATDEEIRHI' A
#
# COMPACT_ATOMS: atom_id res chain seq x y z
N MET A 1 -7.21 -3.26 -27.03
CA MET A 1 -6.96 -4.46 -26.21
C MET A 1 -7.13 -4.04 -24.77
N SER A 2 -7.99 -4.69 -23.98
CA SER A 2 -8.03 -4.45 -22.53
C SER A 2 -6.96 -5.31 -21.89
N PHE A 3 -5.96 -4.69 -21.26
CA PHE A 3 -5.01 -5.40 -20.43
C PHE A 3 -5.58 -5.47 -19.02
N THR A 4 -5.71 -6.69 -18.48
CA THR A 4 -6.04 -6.89 -17.06
C THR A 4 -4.72 -7.11 -16.33
N LYS A 5 -4.34 -6.17 -15.45
CA LYS A 5 -3.21 -6.33 -14.55
C LYS A 5 -3.74 -6.85 -13.21
N THR A 6 -3.26 -8.02 -12.78
CA THR A 6 -3.59 -8.58 -11.47
C THR A 6 -2.61 -8.03 -10.45
N PHE A 7 -3.10 -7.24 -9.50
CA PHE A 7 -2.28 -6.76 -8.40
C PHE A 7 -2.20 -7.81 -7.27
N PRO A 8 -1.06 -7.91 -6.57
CA PRO A 8 -0.88 -8.87 -5.47
C PRO A 8 -1.68 -8.50 -4.21
N ILE A 9 -2.21 -7.27 -4.17
CA ILE A 9 -3.04 -6.75 -3.09
C ILE A 9 -4.32 -6.13 -3.68
N ASN A 10 -5.33 -5.90 -2.84
CA ASN A 10 -6.58 -5.25 -3.22
C ASN A 10 -6.77 -3.94 -2.45
N THR A 11 -7.70 -3.11 -2.91
CA THR A 11 -8.19 -1.99 -2.10
C THR A 11 -8.81 -2.52 -0.79
N GLY A 12 -8.56 -1.83 0.32
CA GLY A 12 -8.92 -2.27 1.67
C GLY A 12 -7.94 -3.25 2.31
N THR A 13 -6.92 -3.75 1.60
CA THR A 13 -5.87 -4.58 2.22
C THR A 13 -5.07 -3.75 3.23
N PHE A 14 -4.90 -4.29 4.44
CA PHE A 14 -4.06 -3.71 5.46
C PHE A 14 -2.59 -3.87 5.12
N VAL A 15 -1.85 -2.77 5.19
CA VAL A 15 -0.43 -2.73 4.88
C VAL A 15 0.34 -1.94 5.93
N ILE A 16 1.59 -2.33 6.12
CA ILE A 16 2.56 -1.62 6.94
C ILE A 16 3.46 -0.84 5.99
N VAL A 17 3.59 0.46 6.26
CA VAL A 17 4.56 1.34 5.62
C VAL A 17 5.65 1.71 6.61
N GLN A 18 6.89 1.75 6.15
CA GLN A 18 8.03 2.19 6.96
C GLN A 18 8.38 3.63 6.57
N VAL A 19 8.18 4.56 7.50
CA VAL A 19 8.53 5.98 7.32
C VAL A 19 9.68 6.30 8.27
N GLY A 20 10.91 6.29 7.75
CA GLY A 20 12.13 6.35 8.56
C GLY A 20 12.22 5.15 9.51
N ASN A 21 12.27 5.42 10.83
CA ASN A 21 12.31 4.39 11.86
C ASN A 21 10.92 4.03 12.43
N THR A 22 9.85 4.60 11.88
CA THR A 22 8.49 4.38 12.36
C THR A 22 7.72 3.47 11.41
N LYS A 23 7.06 2.45 11.95
CA LYS A 23 6.10 1.62 11.23
C LYS A 23 4.71 2.21 11.41
N ARG A 24 3.97 2.36 10.32
CA ARG A 24 2.58 2.83 10.35
C ARG A 24 1.67 1.82 9.66
N LEU A 25 0.51 1.60 10.26
CA LEU A 25 -0.53 0.74 9.71
C LEU A 25 -1.54 1.57 8.91
N GLY A 26 -1.80 1.13 7.69
CA GLY A 26 -2.79 1.74 6.82
C GLY A 26 -3.51 0.71 5.96
N THR A 27 -4.36 1.20 5.06
CA THR A 27 -5.10 0.42 4.08
C THR A 27 -4.87 0.96 2.69
N VAL A 28 -4.73 0.07 1.71
CA VAL A 28 -4.66 0.45 0.29
C VAL A 28 -5.98 1.07 -0.15
N VAL A 29 -5.94 2.27 -0.72
CA VAL A 29 -7.12 3.01 -1.19
C VAL A 29 -7.30 2.85 -2.70
N CYS A 30 -6.21 2.99 -3.46
CA CYS A 30 -6.21 2.81 -4.91
C CYS A 30 -4.80 2.52 -5.44
N TYR A 31 -4.75 1.99 -6.66
CA TYR A 31 -3.53 1.85 -7.45
C TYR A 31 -3.37 3.06 -8.36
N GLN A 32 -2.15 3.55 -8.48
CA GLN A 32 -1.74 4.52 -9.48
C GLN A 32 -0.68 3.85 -10.35
N CYS A 33 -0.95 3.76 -11.65
CA CYS A 33 0.07 3.31 -12.60
C CYS A 33 0.88 4.55 -12.99
N VAL A 34 2.18 4.58 -12.68
CA VAL A 34 3.09 5.51 -13.35
C VAL A 34 3.41 4.89 -14.71
N THR A 35 3.38 5.70 -15.75
CA THR A 35 3.39 5.29 -17.16
C THR A 35 4.59 4.43 -17.55
N GLU A 36 4.37 3.59 -18.58
CA GLU A 36 5.19 2.58 -19.29
C GLU A 36 6.73 2.54 -19.19
N GLU A 37 7.41 3.58 -18.72
CA GLU A 37 8.88 3.63 -18.60
C GLU A 37 9.41 3.08 -17.28
N ASP A 38 8.62 3.14 -16.19
CA ASP A 38 8.98 2.57 -14.89
C ASP A 38 7.99 1.45 -14.53
N GLU A 39 8.46 0.20 -14.53
CA GLU A 39 7.65 -1.01 -14.26
C GLU A 39 7.11 -1.10 -12.81
N GLU A 40 7.23 -0.05 -12.01
CA GLU A 40 6.84 -0.05 -10.60
C GLU A 40 5.44 0.53 -10.39
N ASP A 41 4.55 -0.30 -9.86
CA ASP A 41 3.20 0.11 -9.48
C ASP A 41 3.23 0.96 -8.21
N MET A 42 2.46 2.05 -8.19
CA MET A 42 2.25 2.84 -6.98
C MET A 42 0.89 2.54 -6.34
N VAL A 43 0.83 2.69 -5.03
CA VAL A 43 -0.39 2.56 -4.25
C VAL A 43 -0.55 3.75 -3.32
N MET A 44 -1.79 4.23 -3.22
CA MET A 44 -2.17 5.19 -2.20
C MET A 44 -2.60 4.43 -0.95
N VAL A 45 -1.99 4.77 0.19
CA VAL A 45 -2.29 4.19 1.50
C VAL A 45 -2.87 5.26 2.40
N SER A 46 -3.97 4.94 3.07
CA SER A 46 -4.57 5.78 4.11
C SER A 46 -4.40 5.13 5.49
N GLY A 47 -4.12 5.93 6.51
CA GLY A 47 -3.92 5.44 7.87
C GLY A 47 -5.18 4.82 8.49
N TYR A 48 -5.01 3.74 9.26
CA TYR A 48 -6.12 3.00 9.88
C TYR A 48 -6.54 3.55 11.26
N LYS A 49 -5.57 3.94 12.11
CA LYS A 49 -5.80 4.50 13.45
C LYS A 49 -5.39 5.95 13.61
N GLU A 50 -4.52 6.43 12.71
CA GLU A 50 -4.00 7.78 12.69
C GLU A 50 -4.32 8.42 11.33
N SER A 51 -4.68 9.70 11.32
CA SER A 51 -5.01 10.40 10.08
C SER A 51 -3.74 10.74 9.30
N TRP A 52 -3.51 10.00 8.22
CA TRP A 52 -2.50 10.32 7.21
C TRP A 52 -2.85 9.65 5.87
N CYS A 53 -2.26 10.16 4.81
CA CYS A 53 -2.25 9.54 3.48
C CYS A 53 -0.85 9.66 2.89
N GLY A 54 -0.49 8.71 2.03
CA GLY A 54 0.76 8.72 1.30
C GLY A 54 0.71 7.84 0.08
N GLU A 55 1.57 8.16 -0.88
CA GLU A 55 1.80 7.37 -2.09
C GLU A 55 3.10 6.60 -1.87
N TYR A 56 3.08 5.30 -2.16
CA TYR A 56 4.20 4.38 -1.95
C TYR A 56 4.35 3.48 -3.16
N LEU A 57 5.59 3.03 -3.40
CA LEU A 57 5.82 1.95 -4.34
C LEU A 57 5.20 0.66 -3.78
N LEU A 58 4.62 -0.16 -4.64
CA LEU A 58 4.05 -1.45 -4.25
C LEU A 58 5.10 -2.38 -3.61
N SER A 59 6.37 -2.22 -3.98
CA SER A 59 7.52 -2.94 -3.41
C SER A 59 7.88 -2.49 -1.99
N GLU A 60 7.47 -1.29 -1.57
CA GLU A 60 7.77 -0.72 -0.26
C GLU A 60 6.68 -1.01 0.80
N VAL A 61 5.51 -1.51 0.37
CA VAL A 61 4.41 -1.85 1.28
C VAL A 61 4.44 -3.33 1.65
N LYS A 62 4.27 -3.63 2.94
CA LYS A 62 4.16 -5.01 3.43
C LYS A 62 2.72 -5.31 3.81
N ILE A 63 2.15 -6.43 3.35
CA ILE A 63 0.86 -6.91 3.83
C ILE A 63 0.94 -7.16 5.35
N ALA A 64 0.04 -6.53 6.10
CA ALA A 64 -0.02 -6.68 7.54
C ALA A 64 -0.66 -8.02 7.92
N THR A 65 -0.11 -8.72 8.90
CA THR A 65 -0.76 -9.90 9.50
C THR A 65 -1.81 -9.48 10.53
N ASP A 66 -2.73 -10.39 10.86
CA ASP A 66 -3.74 -10.18 11.91
C ASP A 66 -3.10 -9.81 13.27
N GLU A 67 -1.93 -10.36 13.58
CA GLU A 67 -1.19 -10.03 14.80
C GLU A 67 -0.65 -8.59 14.74
N GLU A 68 -0.04 -8.18 13.63
CA GLU A 68 0.47 -6.82 13.45
C GLU A 68 -0.65 -5.78 13.50
N ILE A 69 -1.82 -6.07 12.93
CA ILE A 69 -3.00 -5.19 12.96
C ILE A 69 -3.51 -4.97 14.40
N ARG A 70 -3.41 -6.00 15.25
CA ARG A 70 -3.85 -5.92 16.66
C ARG A 70 -2.85 -5.21 17.55
N HIS A 71 -1.56 -5.26 17.23
CA HIS A 71 -0.47 -4.80 18.09
C HIS A 71 0.17 -3.45 17.69
N ILE A 72 -0.15 -2.90 16.52
CA ILE A 72 0.14 -1.49 16.16
C ILE A 72 -0.92 -0.55 16.73
#